data_AF-T1KMW1-F1
#
_entry.id   AF-T1KMW1-F1
#
_cell.length_a   1.000
_cell.length_b   1.000
_cell.length_c   1.000
_cell.angle_alpha   90.00
_cell.angle_beta   90.00
_cell.angle_gamma   90.00
#
_symmetry.space_group_name_H-M   'P 1'
#
loop_
_entity.id
_entity.type
_entity.pdbx_description
1 polymer ?
#
loop_
_entity_poly.entity_id
_entity_poly.type
_entity_poly.pdbx_seq_one_letter_code
_entity_poly.pdbx_strand_id
1 'polypeptide(L)'
;MEQHNDNSDKTTFKVDFLGECHEVVIDWNDDKYKYKYKRFQLFELLESITGVPRELNMGIILYQAENRQPRYHTISIFYISDYPNDEEICDSIRDAGRFRLTFGATYDFKQPSIFYALVPESSEPGGGCSFHFCRYKHTKSFFNKVKDIITNEKLNAKIASAIQSLRDDGDYVEVLRQFNVLQYFRSMCDYHYTRRIVNEDQRLVSGRKHPYLRTRERFAQFYDIIRVKMEQQNDNSDKTTFKVDFLGEYHDVVIDWNDDKYKLKGIQLFEQLESITGVPREFNSHMFLQYHQVEDEEPLYHFIYSHGDSNISPNKEEICDSIRNAEGRFHLAYQANYGFKGSSICYVLVPESSVPEGECSFHFCRYINTKRFFNKVKDIITNEKLNAKIASAIQASRDPANENDILRQFDVLKYFHSMCDDLYTRQYMHGDEQLRPTFKVEFLGEYHDLVIDWNDDKYIYKARQLFKQLESITGVPCKFNPEILLHHFQVEDETPHYYNIYSFVENAEGRFHLAYNAVYPHIGYFLVPESSVPEGECSFYFCRHKNTKSFFNKLKDIITNDELNAKIASAFQSRESNFDEILRQFDVLKYFRSICDDLYTRRFVNEEERRIFCQRNLYLRTRG
;
A
#
# COMPACT_ATOMS: atom_id res chain seq x y z
N MET A 1 -35.71 -19.68 18.23
CA MET A 1 -35.16 -19.69 16.86
C MET A 1 -36.31 -20.01 15.94
N GLU A 2 -36.98 -18.96 15.45
CA GLU A 2 -37.98 -19.10 14.37
C GLU A 2 -37.22 -19.41 13.08
N GLN A 3 -37.67 -20.41 12.33
CA GLN A 3 -37.15 -20.70 10.98
C GLN A 3 -37.54 -19.53 10.07
N HIS A 4 -36.57 -18.68 9.74
CA HIS A 4 -36.74 -17.68 8.70
C HIS A 4 -36.87 -18.39 7.35
N ASN A 5 -37.90 -18.04 6.61
CA ASN A 5 -38.21 -18.59 5.29
C ASN A 5 -37.28 -17.87 4.28
N ASP A 6 -36.10 -18.43 4.02
CA ASP A 6 -34.97 -17.79 3.31
C ASP A 6 -35.21 -17.43 1.82
N ASN A 7 -36.40 -17.70 1.28
CA ASN A 7 -36.74 -17.48 -0.13
C ASN A 7 -37.47 -16.15 -0.41
N SER A 8 -37.41 -15.14 0.47
CA SER A 8 -37.96 -13.84 0.08
C SER A 8 -37.01 -13.13 -0.88
N ASP A 9 -37.45 -12.98 -2.13
CA ASP A 9 -36.80 -12.17 -3.18
C ASP A 9 -36.62 -10.69 -2.83
N LYS A 10 -37.07 -10.29 -1.63
CA LYS A 10 -37.00 -8.95 -1.10
C LYS A 10 -36.29 -8.96 0.25
N THR A 11 -35.42 -7.98 0.46
CA THR A 11 -34.82 -7.70 1.77
C THR A 11 -35.36 -6.38 2.29
N THR A 12 -35.94 -6.40 3.49
CA THR A 12 -36.46 -5.21 4.17
C THR A 12 -35.62 -4.90 5.39
N PHE A 13 -35.22 -3.64 5.54
CA PHE A 13 -34.48 -3.17 6.71
C PHE A 13 -34.87 -1.72 7.05
N LYS A 14 -34.53 -1.28 8.26
CA LYS A 14 -34.82 0.09 8.71
C LYS A 14 -33.57 0.95 8.67
N VAL A 15 -33.75 2.20 8.25
CA VAL A 15 -32.68 3.19 8.17
C VAL A 15 -33.09 4.44 8.93
N ASP A 16 -32.36 4.77 9.99
CA ASP A 16 -32.50 6.05 10.68
C ASP A 16 -31.64 7.11 9.99
N PHE A 17 -32.27 8.20 9.56
CA PHE A 17 -31.59 9.36 9.00
C PHE A 17 -32.10 10.64 9.67
N LEU A 18 -31.20 11.37 10.34
CA LEU A 18 -31.49 12.66 10.99
C LEU A 18 -32.70 12.65 11.95
N GLY A 19 -32.97 11.52 12.60
CA GLY A 19 -34.08 11.33 13.55
C GLY A 19 -35.37 10.80 12.92
N GLU A 20 -35.39 10.57 11.61
CA GLU A 20 -36.51 9.98 10.88
C GLU A 20 -36.15 8.53 10.51
N CYS A 21 -37.05 7.58 10.77
CA CYS A 21 -36.86 6.17 10.46
C CYS A 21 -37.57 5.83 9.14
N HIS A 22 -36.82 5.31 8.19
CA HIS A 22 -37.30 4.92 6.86
C HIS A 22 -37.25 3.40 6.75
N GLU A 23 -38.31 2.80 6.19
CA GLU A 23 -38.29 1.39 5.80
C GLU A 23 -37.77 1.29 4.37
N VAL A 24 -36.73 0.47 4.18
CA VAL A 24 -36.07 0.26 2.90
C VAL A 24 -36.33 -1.17 2.45
N VAL A 25 -36.82 -1.32 1.22
CA VAL A 25 -37.10 -2.61 0.60
C VAL A 25 -36.26 -2.71 -0.67
N ILE A 26 -35.36 -3.69 -0.74
CA ILE A 26 -34.62 -4.05 -1.94
C ILE A 26 -35.32 -5.27 -2.54
N ASP A 27 -35.76 -5.17 -3.79
CA ASP A 27 -36.33 -6.29 -4.53
C ASP A 27 -35.25 -6.86 -5.46
N TRP A 28 -34.66 -7.99 -5.05
CA TRP A 28 -33.59 -8.63 -5.80
C TRP A 28 -34.09 -9.22 -7.12
N ASN A 29 -35.40 -9.35 -7.35
CA ASN A 29 -35.96 -9.83 -8.61
C ASN A 29 -36.63 -8.71 -9.43
N ASP A 30 -36.39 -7.44 -9.11
CA ASP A 30 -36.92 -6.34 -9.91
C ASP A 30 -36.26 -6.29 -11.31
N ASP A 31 -37.01 -6.75 -12.30
CA ASP A 31 -36.63 -6.78 -13.72
C ASP A 31 -36.29 -5.40 -14.30
N LYS A 32 -36.66 -4.29 -13.61
CA LYS A 32 -36.21 -2.93 -13.94
C LYS A 32 -34.68 -2.83 -13.94
N TYR A 33 -34.00 -3.63 -13.12
CA TYR A 33 -32.55 -3.63 -12.98
C TYR A 33 -31.95 -4.92 -13.54
N LYS A 34 -31.20 -4.82 -14.64
CA LYS A 34 -30.34 -5.94 -15.09
C LYS A 34 -29.43 -6.37 -13.95
N TYR A 35 -29.06 -7.65 -13.87
CA TYR A 35 -28.27 -8.27 -12.78
C TYR A 35 -27.11 -7.38 -12.25
N LYS A 36 -26.36 -6.69 -13.13
CA LYS A 36 -25.25 -5.79 -12.77
C LYS A 36 -25.66 -4.45 -12.12
N TYR A 37 -26.95 -4.14 -12.05
CA TYR A 37 -27.50 -2.83 -11.68
C TYR A 37 -28.51 -2.90 -10.53
N LYS A 38 -28.73 -4.05 -9.88
CA LYS A 38 -29.67 -4.16 -8.75
C LYS A 38 -29.33 -3.18 -7.62
N ARG A 39 -28.05 -2.85 -7.47
CA ARG A 39 -27.53 -1.85 -6.51
C ARG A 39 -27.99 -0.42 -6.78
N PHE A 40 -28.49 -0.12 -7.99
CA PHE A 40 -29.09 1.19 -8.29
C PHE A 40 -30.39 1.45 -7.50
N GLN A 41 -31.06 0.40 -7.02
CA GLN A 41 -32.19 0.54 -6.10
C GLN A 41 -31.80 1.31 -4.84
N LEU A 42 -30.64 0.99 -4.26
CA LEU A 42 -30.14 1.68 -3.07
C LEU A 42 -29.91 3.17 -3.35
N PHE A 43 -29.39 3.52 -4.52
CA PHE A 43 -29.18 4.93 -4.89
C PHE A 43 -30.49 5.69 -5.09
N GLU A 44 -31.51 5.09 -5.72
CA GLU A 44 -32.86 5.68 -5.83
C GLU A 44 -33.52 5.86 -4.45
N LEU A 45 -33.35 4.89 -3.56
CA LEU A 45 -33.84 4.95 -2.19
C LEU A 45 -33.15 6.05 -1.38
N LEU A 46 -31.83 6.18 -1.50
CA LEU A 46 -31.08 7.26 -0.86
C LEU A 46 -31.44 8.63 -1.40
N GLU A 47 -31.69 8.77 -2.69
CA GLU A 47 -32.22 9.99 -3.29
C GLU A 47 -33.59 10.34 -2.68
N SER A 48 -34.48 9.36 -2.51
CA SER A 48 -35.78 9.56 -1.85
C SER A 48 -35.65 9.98 -0.38
N ILE A 49 -34.76 9.35 0.38
CA ILE A 49 -34.55 9.63 1.82
C ILE A 49 -33.89 10.99 2.05
N THR A 50 -32.90 11.35 1.21
CA THR A 50 -32.00 12.48 1.48
C THR A 50 -32.31 13.70 0.59
N GLY A 51 -33.04 13.48 -0.50
CA GLY A 51 -33.31 14.45 -1.55
C GLY A 51 -32.07 14.94 -2.28
N VAL A 52 -30.95 14.21 -2.21
CA VAL A 52 -29.74 14.49 -3.00
C VAL A 52 -29.81 13.70 -4.30
N PRO A 53 -29.65 14.34 -5.48
CA PRO A 53 -29.66 13.64 -6.75
C PRO A 53 -28.62 12.50 -6.77
N ARG A 54 -29.02 11.32 -7.25
CA ARG A 54 -28.14 10.14 -7.30
C ARG A 54 -26.87 10.36 -8.14
N GLU A 55 -26.87 11.30 -9.08
CA GLU A 55 -25.71 11.64 -9.91
C GLU A 55 -24.59 12.31 -9.09
N LEU A 56 -24.92 12.86 -7.92
CA LEU A 56 -23.95 13.40 -6.95
C LEU A 56 -23.53 12.35 -5.91
N ASN A 57 -24.07 11.13 -5.98
CA ASN A 57 -23.74 10.07 -5.04
C ASN A 57 -22.52 9.28 -5.56
N MET A 58 -21.43 9.28 -4.80
CA MET A 58 -20.20 8.58 -5.17
C MET A 58 -20.25 7.09 -4.84
N GLY A 59 -20.98 6.74 -3.78
CA GLY A 59 -21.03 5.38 -3.28
C GLY A 59 -21.69 5.23 -1.92
N ILE A 60 -21.87 3.97 -1.54
CA ILE A 60 -22.44 3.52 -0.28
C ILE A 60 -21.45 2.57 0.37
N ILE A 61 -21.13 2.81 1.64
CA ILE A 61 -20.34 1.89 2.46
C ILE A 61 -21.29 1.12 3.37
N LEU A 62 -21.26 -0.22 3.30
CA LEU A 62 -22.00 -1.09 4.20
C LEU A 62 -21.04 -1.58 5.29
N TYR A 63 -21.36 -1.26 6.55
CA TYR A 63 -20.61 -1.77 7.69
C TYR A 63 -21.29 -3.03 8.23
N GLN A 64 -20.53 -4.11 8.37
CA GLN A 64 -20.99 -5.34 9.01
C GLN A 64 -20.72 -5.30 10.52
N ALA A 65 -21.68 -5.79 11.30
CA ALA A 65 -21.57 -5.92 12.75
C ALA A 65 -20.93 -7.26 13.16
N GLU A 66 -19.76 -7.61 12.62
CA GLU A 66 -19.04 -8.84 13.03
C GLU A 66 -17.96 -8.57 14.09
N ASN A 67 -17.63 -9.62 14.84
CA ASN A 67 -16.79 -9.56 16.03
C ASN A 67 -15.38 -8.99 15.75
N ARG A 68 -15.09 -7.86 16.39
CA ARG A 68 -13.77 -7.22 16.64
C ARG A 68 -13.04 -6.54 15.47
N GLN A 69 -13.36 -6.79 14.21
CA GLN A 69 -12.87 -5.95 13.11
C GLN A 69 -13.99 -5.59 12.13
N PRO A 70 -14.24 -4.30 11.86
CA PRO A 70 -15.28 -3.87 10.94
C PRO A 70 -14.92 -4.28 9.51
N ARG A 71 -15.65 -5.23 8.94
CA ARG A 71 -15.68 -5.46 7.50
C ARG A 71 -16.50 -4.35 6.84
N TYR A 72 -15.98 -3.82 5.73
CA TYR A 72 -16.70 -2.83 4.94
C TYR A 72 -16.81 -3.27 3.50
N HIS A 73 -18.01 -3.18 2.96
CA HIS A 73 -18.25 -3.31 1.53
C HIS A 73 -18.48 -1.92 0.96
N THR A 74 -17.60 -1.50 0.05
CA THR A 74 -17.80 -0.26 -0.72
C THR A 74 -18.58 -0.60 -1.98
N ILE A 75 -19.71 0.07 -2.19
CA ILE A 75 -20.50 0.05 -3.42
C ILE A 75 -20.32 1.41 -4.08
N SER A 76 -19.48 1.52 -5.12
CA SER A 76 -19.23 2.78 -5.82
C SER A 76 -19.96 2.85 -7.16
N ILE A 77 -20.41 4.03 -7.56
CA ILE A 77 -20.94 4.25 -8.93
C ILE A 77 -19.80 4.21 -9.97
N PHE A 78 -18.56 4.56 -9.58
CA PHE A 78 -17.46 4.84 -10.50
C PHE A 78 -16.48 3.68 -10.73
N TYR A 79 -16.46 2.66 -9.87
CA TYR A 79 -15.56 1.50 -10.01
C TYR A 79 -16.36 0.21 -10.19
N ILE A 80 -15.94 -0.68 -11.08
CA ILE A 80 -16.55 -2.00 -11.30
C ILE A 80 -15.49 -3.10 -11.21
N SER A 81 -14.78 -3.19 -10.09
CA SER A 81 -13.86 -4.32 -9.84
C SER A 81 -13.95 -4.79 -8.40
N ASP A 82 -13.97 -6.11 -8.25
CA ASP A 82 -13.94 -6.91 -7.01
C ASP A 82 -15.02 -6.56 -5.99
N TYR A 83 -16.27 -6.79 -6.40
CA TYR A 83 -17.43 -6.55 -5.56
C TYR A 83 -17.85 -7.82 -4.79
N PRO A 84 -18.31 -7.67 -3.52
CA PRO A 84 -19.05 -8.73 -2.84
C PRO A 84 -20.21 -9.20 -3.72
N ASN A 85 -20.49 -10.49 -3.73
CA ASN A 85 -21.65 -11.01 -4.45
C ASN A 85 -22.95 -10.44 -3.82
N ASP A 86 -24.06 -10.50 -4.56
CA ASP A 86 -25.34 -9.93 -4.06
C ASP A 86 -25.82 -10.64 -2.77
N GLU A 87 -25.35 -11.86 -2.52
CA GLU A 87 -25.64 -12.67 -1.33
C GLU A 87 -24.97 -12.08 -0.08
N GLU A 88 -23.68 -11.73 -0.14
CA GLU A 88 -22.94 -11.08 0.95
C GLU A 88 -23.56 -9.72 1.34
N ILE A 89 -24.01 -8.94 0.35
CA ILE A 89 -24.73 -7.70 0.61
C ILE A 89 -26.07 -7.99 1.29
N CYS A 90 -26.78 -9.02 0.82
CA CYS A 90 -28.06 -9.42 1.39
C CYS A 90 -27.90 -9.85 2.86
N ASP A 91 -26.91 -10.68 3.15
CA ASP A 91 -26.61 -11.19 4.50
C ASP A 91 -26.22 -10.05 5.44
N SER A 92 -25.33 -9.16 4.99
CA SER A 92 -24.96 -7.95 5.73
C SER A 92 -26.16 -7.12 6.17
N ILE A 93 -27.16 -6.99 5.29
CA ILE A 93 -28.37 -6.20 5.53
C ILE A 93 -29.32 -6.95 6.48
N ARG A 94 -29.46 -8.27 6.30
CA ARG A 94 -30.34 -9.12 7.12
C ARG A 94 -29.89 -9.15 8.58
N ASP A 95 -28.58 -9.23 8.84
CA ASP A 95 -28.04 -9.41 10.19
C ASP A 95 -28.19 -8.18 11.09
N ALA A 96 -28.08 -6.98 10.53
CA ALA A 96 -28.14 -5.76 11.34
C ALA A 96 -29.57 -5.36 11.71
N GLY A 97 -30.57 -5.64 10.86
CA GLY A 97 -31.98 -5.27 11.00
C GLY A 97 -32.29 -3.76 10.98
N ARG A 98 -31.42 -2.92 11.56
CA ARG A 98 -31.54 -1.47 11.60
C ARG A 98 -30.17 -0.81 11.46
N PHE A 99 -30.11 0.15 10.54
CA PHE A 99 -28.93 0.95 10.24
C PHE A 99 -29.18 2.41 10.55
N ARG A 100 -28.11 3.13 10.83
CA ARG A 100 -28.05 4.58 10.76
C ARG A 100 -27.37 4.99 9.47
N LEU A 101 -28.04 5.82 8.68
CA LEU A 101 -27.48 6.38 7.47
C LEU A 101 -26.58 7.56 7.81
N THR A 102 -25.29 7.42 7.61
CA THR A 102 -24.30 8.49 7.74
C THR A 102 -23.91 9.01 6.36
N PHE A 103 -23.23 10.15 6.32
CA PHE A 103 -22.79 10.76 5.07
C PHE A 103 -21.46 11.48 5.25
N GLY A 104 -20.71 11.56 4.16
CA GLY A 104 -19.56 12.43 3.99
C GLY A 104 -19.59 13.06 2.61
N ALA A 105 -18.97 14.23 2.47
CA ALA A 105 -18.79 14.86 1.16
C ALA A 105 -17.33 14.78 0.75
N THR A 106 -17.09 14.53 -0.53
CA THR A 106 -15.76 14.60 -1.14
C THR A 106 -15.81 15.52 -2.35
N TYR A 107 -14.64 15.98 -2.77
CA TYR A 107 -14.47 16.68 -4.02
C TYR A 107 -13.54 15.82 -4.88
N ASP A 108 -14.15 14.91 -5.65
CA ASP A 108 -13.43 13.94 -6.47
C ASP A 108 -13.84 14.11 -7.94
N PHE A 109 -12.95 13.78 -8.88
CA PHE A 109 -13.23 13.78 -10.32
C PHE A 109 -13.89 15.07 -10.87
N LYS A 110 -13.44 16.24 -10.39
CA LYS A 110 -13.84 17.59 -10.84
C LYS A 110 -15.24 18.06 -10.41
N GLN A 111 -15.94 17.33 -9.53
CA GLN A 111 -17.22 17.76 -8.98
C GLN A 111 -17.38 17.36 -7.51
N PRO A 112 -18.07 18.15 -6.69
CA PRO A 112 -18.40 17.72 -5.34
C PRO A 112 -19.39 16.55 -5.40
N SER A 113 -19.16 15.56 -4.56
CA SER A 113 -20.00 14.37 -4.44
C SER A 113 -20.24 14.05 -2.97
N ILE A 114 -21.30 13.30 -2.69
CA ILE A 114 -21.62 12.77 -1.37
C ILE A 114 -21.45 11.26 -1.41
N PHE A 115 -20.96 10.67 -0.32
CA PHE A 115 -21.03 9.23 -0.10
C PHE A 115 -21.81 8.98 1.17
N TYR A 116 -22.45 7.83 1.22
CA TYR A 116 -23.25 7.41 2.36
C TYR A 116 -22.62 6.19 3.02
N ALA A 117 -22.92 5.98 4.29
CA ALA A 117 -22.64 4.69 4.91
C ALA A 117 -23.79 4.22 5.79
N LEU A 118 -24.13 2.94 5.67
CA LEU A 118 -25.08 2.25 6.53
C LEU A 118 -24.30 1.64 7.69
N VAL A 119 -24.40 2.29 8.87
CA VAL A 119 -23.74 1.85 10.11
C VAL A 119 -24.75 1.11 10.97
N PRO A 120 -24.55 -0.17 11.35
CA PRO A 120 -25.45 -0.89 12.24
C PRO A 120 -25.72 -0.10 13.52
N GLU A 121 -26.96 -0.07 14.00
CA GLU A 121 -27.31 0.67 15.23
C GLU A 121 -26.49 0.18 16.45
N SER A 122 -26.10 -1.09 16.46
CA SER A 122 -25.23 -1.70 17.46
C SER A 122 -23.80 -1.13 17.50
N SER A 123 -23.36 -0.47 16.42
CA SER A 123 -22.01 0.10 16.29
C SER A 123 -21.93 1.58 16.71
N GLU A 124 -23.01 2.16 17.23
CA GLU A 124 -23.01 3.55 17.67
C GLU A 124 -22.20 3.73 18.97
N PRO A 125 -21.17 4.59 18.99
CA PRO A 125 -20.53 4.95 20.25
C PRO A 125 -21.54 5.74 21.09
N GLY A 126 -21.77 5.33 22.34
CA GLY A 126 -22.79 5.88 23.27
C GLY A 126 -22.63 7.35 23.71
N GLY A 127 -22.35 8.27 22.79
CA GLY A 127 -22.21 9.71 23.02
C GLY A 127 -21.05 10.39 22.30
N GLY A 128 -20.23 9.65 21.55
CA GLY A 128 -18.99 10.15 20.94
C GLY A 128 -18.99 10.24 19.42
N CYS A 129 -17.79 10.37 18.86
CA CYS A 129 -17.52 10.14 17.44
C CYS A 129 -16.64 8.91 17.32
N SER A 130 -17.00 8.00 16.43
CA SER A 130 -16.15 6.92 15.94
C SER A 130 -15.61 7.31 14.57
N PHE A 131 -14.73 6.47 14.03
CA PHE A 131 -14.30 6.55 12.63
C PHE A 131 -15.49 6.55 11.65
N HIS A 132 -16.58 5.85 11.98
CA HIS A 132 -17.72 5.66 11.08
C HIS A 132 -18.93 6.55 11.37
N PHE A 133 -19.02 7.14 12.56
CA PHE A 133 -20.17 7.94 12.98
C PHE A 133 -19.74 9.10 13.84
N CYS A 134 -20.22 10.31 13.55
CA CYS A 134 -20.04 11.44 14.46
C CYS A 134 -21.32 12.25 14.62
N ARG A 135 -21.80 12.27 15.87
CA ARG A 135 -23.05 12.95 16.24
C ARG A 135 -23.06 14.44 15.91
N TYR A 136 -21.91 15.12 15.99
CA TYR A 136 -21.81 16.56 15.69
C TYR A 136 -22.05 16.90 14.21
N LYS A 137 -21.75 15.98 13.29
CA LYS A 137 -22.00 16.14 11.85
C LYS A 137 -23.35 15.60 11.43
N HIS A 138 -23.88 14.64 12.17
CA HIS A 138 -25.16 14.01 11.89
C HIS A 138 -26.33 14.86 12.41
N THR A 139 -26.36 16.13 11.99
CA THR A 139 -27.46 17.06 12.30
C THR A 139 -28.12 17.52 11.01
N LYS A 140 -29.43 17.78 11.06
CA LYS A 140 -30.20 18.26 9.90
C LYS A 140 -29.64 19.55 9.33
N SER A 141 -29.16 20.45 10.20
CA SER A 141 -28.50 21.70 9.79
C SER A 141 -27.18 21.44 9.03
N PHE A 142 -26.33 20.54 9.52
CA PHE A 142 -25.06 20.24 8.85
C PHE A 142 -25.29 19.53 7.51
N PHE A 143 -26.18 18.53 7.48
CA PHE A 143 -26.56 17.85 6.25
C PHE A 143 -27.10 18.81 5.20
N ASN A 144 -28.03 19.70 5.57
CA ASN A 144 -28.59 20.68 4.64
C ASN A 144 -27.50 21.60 4.06
N LYS A 145 -26.52 22.05 4.87
CA LYS A 145 -25.40 22.83 4.36
C LYS A 145 -24.54 22.06 3.36
N VAL A 146 -24.25 20.79 3.64
CA VAL A 146 -23.52 19.92 2.70
C VAL A 146 -24.30 19.77 1.41
N LYS A 147 -25.60 19.46 1.51
CA LYS A 147 -26.52 19.34 0.37
C LYS A 147 -26.57 20.63 -0.46
N ASP A 148 -26.71 21.78 0.18
CA ASP A 148 -26.73 23.09 -0.48
C ASP A 148 -25.41 23.37 -1.20
N ILE A 149 -24.27 22.98 -0.64
CA ILE A 149 -22.95 23.15 -1.28
C ILE A 149 -22.84 22.25 -2.51
N ILE A 150 -23.08 20.95 -2.37
CA ILE A 150 -22.87 19.99 -3.46
C ILE A 150 -23.87 20.19 -4.61
N THR A 151 -25.07 20.74 -4.35
CA THR A 151 -26.08 21.04 -5.38
C THR A 151 -25.95 22.44 -5.99
N ASN A 152 -25.04 23.29 -5.49
CA ASN A 152 -24.87 24.65 -6.01
C ASN A 152 -23.99 24.67 -7.27
N GLU A 153 -24.61 24.48 -8.43
CA GLU A 153 -23.94 24.46 -9.73
C GLU A 153 -23.03 25.69 -9.96
N LYS A 154 -23.47 26.89 -9.55
CA LYS A 154 -22.71 28.13 -9.73
C LYS A 154 -21.45 28.16 -8.88
N LEU A 155 -21.52 27.72 -7.62
CA LEU A 155 -20.35 27.60 -6.74
C LEU A 155 -19.42 26.51 -7.27
N ASN A 156 -19.97 25.37 -7.66
CA ASN A 156 -19.21 24.22 -8.11
C ASN A 156 -18.45 24.49 -9.41
N ALA A 157 -19.05 25.23 -10.35
CA ALA A 157 -18.38 25.68 -11.55
C ALA A 157 -17.17 26.60 -11.24
N LYS A 158 -17.27 27.47 -10.22
CA LYS A 158 -16.15 28.31 -9.78
C LYS A 158 -15.04 27.50 -9.15
N ILE A 159 -15.38 26.55 -8.27
CA ILE A 159 -14.40 25.66 -7.63
C ILE A 159 -13.71 24.80 -8.69
N ALA A 160 -14.46 24.20 -9.62
CA ALA A 160 -13.91 23.38 -10.69
C ALA A 160 -12.98 24.18 -11.60
N SER A 161 -13.36 25.42 -11.96
CA SER A 161 -12.49 26.32 -12.74
C SER A 161 -11.21 26.67 -11.99
N ALA A 162 -11.26 26.89 -10.67
CA ALA A 162 -10.08 27.16 -9.87
C ALA A 162 -9.18 25.92 -9.76
N ILE A 163 -9.75 24.73 -9.58
CA ILE A 163 -8.99 23.47 -9.54
C ILE A 163 -8.33 23.16 -10.89
N GLN A 164 -9.02 23.39 -12.01
CA GLN A 164 -8.44 23.19 -13.35
C GLN A 164 -7.21 24.07 -13.63
N SER A 165 -7.04 25.16 -12.88
CA SER A 165 -5.87 26.03 -13.00
C SER A 165 -4.65 25.54 -12.20
N LEU A 166 -4.83 24.53 -11.34
CA LEU A 166 -3.76 23.92 -10.56
C LEU A 166 -2.95 22.97 -11.46
N ARG A 167 -1.64 22.90 -11.23
CA ARG A 167 -0.75 21.98 -11.95
C ARG A 167 -0.71 20.59 -11.33
N ASP A 168 -1.00 20.48 -10.04
CA ASP A 168 -0.89 19.26 -9.24
C ASP A 168 -2.20 18.95 -8.50
N ASP A 169 -2.56 17.66 -8.41
CA ASP A 169 -3.79 17.17 -7.78
C ASP A 169 -3.85 17.40 -6.25
N GLY A 170 -2.75 17.82 -5.60
CA GLY A 170 -2.69 18.08 -4.16
C GLY A 170 -3.22 19.46 -3.73
N ASP A 171 -3.33 20.42 -4.64
CA ASP A 171 -3.58 21.83 -4.31
C ASP A 171 -5.07 22.18 -4.16
N TYR A 172 -6.00 21.26 -4.43
CA TYR A 172 -7.45 21.53 -4.35
C TYR A 172 -7.91 21.86 -2.93
N VAL A 173 -7.19 21.40 -1.90
CA VAL A 173 -7.48 21.71 -0.48
C VAL A 173 -7.44 23.22 -0.24
N GLU A 174 -6.47 23.92 -0.84
CA GLU A 174 -6.36 25.37 -0.70
C GLU A 174 -7.48 26.08 -1.45
N VAL A 175 -7.89 25.57 -2.60
CA VAL A 175 -9.06 26.09 -3.32
C VAL A 175 -10.32 25.96 -2.46
N LEU A 176 -10.59 24.77 -1.89
CA LEU A 176 -11.75 24.58 -1.01
C LEU A 176 -11.71 25.49 0.23
N ARG A 177 -10.51 25.83 0.72
CA ARG A 177 -10.31 26.79 1.81
C ARG A 177 -10.62 28.23 1.37
N GLN A 178 -10.19 28.65 0.17
CA GLN A 178 -10.51 29.96 -0.40
C GLN A 178 -12.01 30.17 -0.57
N PHE A 179 -12.75 29.11 -0.94
CA PHE A 179 -14.21 29.14 -1.04
C PHE A 179 -14.92 28.93 0.32
N ASN A 180 -14.17 28.76 1.42
CA ASN A 180 -14.69 28.50 2.76
C ASN A 180 -15.66 27.31 2.85
N VAL A 181 -15.35 26.25 2.10
CA VAL A 181 -16.14 25.01 2.07
C VAL A 181 -15.38 23.78 2.56
N LEU A 182 -14.06 23.88 2.77
CA LEU A 182 -13.21 22.75 3.17
C LEU A 182 -13.74 21.99 4.39
N GLN A 183 -14.31 22.68 5.38
CA GLN A 183 -14.86 22.10 6.61
C GLN A 183 -16.05 21.15 6.38
N TYR A 184 -16.67 21.18 5.20
CA TYR A 184 -17.78 20.29 4.82
C TYR A 184 -17.30 19.06 4.05
N PHE A 185 -16.12 19.14 3.42
CA PHE A 185 -15.49 18.04 2.67
C PHE A 185 -14.46 17.28 3.50
N ARG A 186 -13.76 17.97 4.40
CA ARG A 186 -12.76 17.35 5.28
C ARG A 186 -13.41 16.99 6.60
N SER A 187 -13.49 15.70 6.84
CA SER A 187 -13.98 15.16 8.09
C SER A 187 -12.99 15.48 9.23
N MET A 188 -13.23 16.55 10.01
CA MET A 188 -12.38 16.84 11.21
C MET A 188 -12.44 15.74 12.29
N CYS A 189 -13.46 14.88 12.23
CA CYS A 189 -13.61 13.76 13.17
C CYS A 189 -12.67 12.60 12.85
N ASP A 190 -12.27 12.41 11.59
CA ASP A 190 -11.20 11.45 11.26
C ASP A 190 -9.91 11.88 11.94
N TYR A 191 -9.55 13.16 11.80
CA TYR A 191 -8.30 13.70 12.37
C TYR A 191 -8.25 13.63 13.90
N HIS A 192 -9.35 13.95 14.59
CA HIS A 192 -9.41 13.85 16.05
C HIS A 192 -9.51 12.41 16.55
N TYR A 193 -10.13 11.49 15.80
CA TYR A 193 -10.21 10.07 16.17
C TYR A 193 -8.84 9.40 16.03
N THR A 194 -8.12 9.62 14.91
CA THR A 194 -6.72 9.15 14.75
C THR A 194 -5.82 9.69 15.86
N ARG A 195 -5.98 10.98 16.23
CA ARG A 195 -5.21 11.58 17.33
C ARG A 195 -5.61 11.06 18.71
N ARG A 196 -6.85 10.58 18.90
CA ARG A 196 -7.35 10.11 20.20
C ARG A 196 -7.05 8.64 20.45
N ILE A 197 -7.03 7.77 19.43
CA ILE A 197 -6.54 6.39 19.55
C ILE A 197 -5.07 6.38 19.97
N VAL A 198 -4.23 7.21 19.33
CA VAL A 198 -2.82 7.39 19.71
C VAL A 198 -2.65 7.78 21.19
N ASN A 199 -3.65 8.43 21.80
CA ASN A 199 -3.61 8.86 23.20
C ASN A 199 -4.37 7.93 24.18
N GLU A 200 -5.33 7.12 23.72
CA GLU A 200 -6.17 6.24 24.57
C GLU A 200 -5.67 4.79 24.60
N ASP A 201 -4.95 4.29 23.58
CA ASP A 201 -4.31 2.96 23.62
C ASP A 201 -3.20 2.87 24.67
N GLN A 202 -2.61 4.00 25.08
CA GLN A 202 -1.71 4.09 26.23
C GLN A 202 -2.36 3.73 27.58
N ARG A 203 -3.70 3.60 27.65
CA ARG A 203 -4.44 3.36 28.91
C ARG A 203 -5.09 1.98 29.03
N LEU A 204 -5.13 1.16 27.99
CA LEU A 204 -5.93 -0.07 28.00
C LEU A 204 -5.14 -1.39 27.93
N VAL A 205 -3.82 -1.37 27.74
CA VAL A 205 -2.99 -2.59 27.80
C VAL A 205 -2.46 -2.85 29.23
N SER A 206 -3.36 -3.15 30.17
CA SER A 206 -3.06 -4.10 31.27
C SER A 206 -4.34 -4.49 32.02
N GLY A 207 -4.96 -5.59 31.61
CA GLY A 207 -6.10 -6.17 32.32
C GLY A 207 -5.69 -6.88 33.60
N ARG A 208 -5.70 -6.19 34.76
CA ARG A 208 -5.98 -6.81 36.08
C ARG A 208 -6.77 -5.86 37.00
N LYS A 209 -7.66 -6.47 37.77
CA LYS A 209 -8.72 -5.88 38.61
C LYS A 209 -8.27 -4.69 39.48
N HIS A 210 -9.18 -3.73 39.62
CA HIS A 210 -9.16 -2.55 40.50
C HIS A 210 -8.57 -2.81 41.92
N PRO A 211 -7.70 -1.92 42.41
CA PRO A 211 -7.86 -1.39 43.77
C PRO A 211 -7.51 0.11 43.88
N TYR A 212 -8.51 0.95 44.13
CA TYR A 212 -8.32 2.24 44.80
C TYR A 212 -7.70 1.97 46.19
N LEU A 213 -6.69 2.74 46.60
CA LEU A 213 -6.06 2.85 47.94
C LEU A 213 -4.58 2.43 48.08
N ARG A 214 -3.86 2.04 47.02
CA ARG A 214 -2.39 1.82 47.12
C ARG A 214 -1.53 2.63 46.14
N THR A 215 -2.10 3.65 45.52
CA THR A 215 -1.45 4.51 44.52
C THR A 215 -0.89 5.82 45.08
N ARG A 216 -1.24 6.21 46.32
CA ARG A 216 -0.90 7.54 46.84
C ARG A 216 0.58 7.73 47.18
N GLU A 217 1.32 6.66 47.50
CA GLU A 217 2.75 6.73 47.85
C GLU A 217 3.68 6.65 46.64
N ARG A 218 3.29 5.94 45.57
CA ARG A 218 4.06 5.91 44.30
C ARG A 218 3.86 7.16 43.46
N PHE A 219 2.69 7.81 43.55
CA PHE A 219 2.46 9.09 42.89
C PHE A 219 3.31 10.23 43.49
N ALA A 220 3.64 10.20 44.78
CA ALA A 220 4.49 11.22 45.40
C ALA A 220 5.94 11.18 44.88
N GLN A 221 6.53 9.99 44.73
CA GLN A 221 7.88 9.82 44.18
C GLN A 221 7.97 10.17 42.68
N PHE A 222 6.91 9.89 41.90
CA PHE A 222 6.88 10.25 40.47
C PHE A 222 6.63 11.75 40.26
N TYR A 223 5.81 12.38 41.12
CA TYR A 223 5.66 13.84 41.12
C TYR A 223 6.93 14.55 41.56
N ASP A 224 7.70 14.03 42.51
CA ASP A 224 8.97 14.66 42.90
C ASP A 224 10.04 14.51 41.81
N ILE A 225 10.05 13.44 40.99
CA ILE A 225 10.96 13.33 39.82
C ILE A 225 10.54 14.27 38.69
N ILE A 226 9.24 14.35 38.37
CA ILE A 226 8.72 15.29 37.36
C ILE A 226 8.84 16.74 37.85
N ARG A 227 8.62 17.01 39.14
CA ARG A 227 8.74 18.34 39.73
C ARG A 227 10.19 18.77 39.88
N VAL A 228 11.13 17.88 40.21
CA VAL A 228 12.57 18.20 40.19
C VAL A 228 13.07 18.41 38.76
N LYS A 229 12.52 17.70 37.75
CA LYS A 229 12.84 17.96 36.33
C LYS A 229 12.15 19.21 35.76
N MET A 230 10.94 19.57 36.21
CA MET A 230 10.24 20.80 35.80
C MET A 230 10.74 22.05 36.54
N GLU A 231 11.18 21.92 37.79
CA GLU A 231 11.76 23.04 38.57
C GLU A 231 13.21 23.34 38.17
N GLN A 232 13.89 22.47 37.41
CA GLN A 232 15.24 22.71 36.88
C GLN A 232 15.32 23.33 35.49
N GLN A 233 14.22 23.56 34.76
CA GLN A 233 14.28 24.23 33.46
C GLN A 233 13.16 25.26 33.26
N ASN A 234 13.40 26.43 33.83
CA ASN A 234 13.04 27.72 33.23
C ASN A 234 13.88 27.94 31.95
N ASP A 235 13.77 27.07 30.94
CA ASP A 235 14.44 27.23 29.64
C ASP A 235 13.63 28.22 28.77
N ASN A 236 13.56 29.47 29.24
CA ASN A 236 13.29 30.64 28.40
C ASN A 236 14.46 30.93 27.43
N SER A 237 15.30 29.93 27.14
CA SER A 237 16.32 30.10 26.12
C SER A 237 15.61 30.18 24.78
N ASP A 238 15.74 31.35 24.15
CA ASP A 238 15.30 31.59 22.78
C ASP A 238 16.06 30.73 21.76
N LYS A 239 17.06 29.95 22.22
CA LYS A 239 17.89 29.08 21.40
C LYS A 239 17.92 27.66 21.93
N THR A 240 17.85 26.70 21.02
CA THR A 240 18.10 25.28 21.28
C THR A 240 19.35 24.87 20.52
N THR A 241 20.31 24.23 21.20
CA THR A 241 21.55 23.71 20.59
C THR A 241 21.62 22.20 20.78
N PHE A 242 22.00 21.47 19.73
CA PHE A 242 22.21 20.02 19.77
C PHE A 242 23.34 19.63 18.83
N LYS A 243 23.81 18.39 18.93
CA LYS A 243 24.94 17.87 18.15
C LYS A 243 24.49 16.87 17.11
N VAL A 244 25.12 16.93 15.94
CA VAL A 244 24.88 16.03 14.82
C VAL A 244 26.22 15.44 14.37
N ASP A 245 26.39 14.13 14.45
CA ASP A 245 27.47 13.39 13.81
C ASP A 245 27.14 13.18 12.33
N PHE A 246 27.98 13.73 11.46
CA PHE A 246 27.95 13.46 10.04
C PHE A 246 29.30 12.92 9.58
N LEU A 247 29.29 11.66 9.12
CA LEU A 247 30.47 10.97 8.58
C LEU A 247 31.67 10.90 9.54
N GLY A 248 31.41 10.84 10.86
CA GLY A 248 32.40 10.72 11.92
C GLY A 248 32.86 12.05 12.52
N GLU A 249 32.24 13.16 12.13
CA GLU A 249 32.53 14.50 12.64
C GLU A 249 31.26 15.10 13.28
N TYR A 250 31.38 15.58 14.53
CA TYR A 250 30.27 16.24 15.22
C TYR A 250 30.21 17.73 14.88
N HIS A 251 29.00 18.20 14.60
CA HIS A 251 28.67 19.58 14.34
C HIS A 251 27.63 20.08 15.36
N ASP A 252 27.81 21.30 15.87
CA ASP A 252 26.80 21.96 16.68
C ASP A 252 25.74 22.60 15.76
N VAL A 253 24.48 22.30 16.01
CA VAL A 253 23.32 22.86 15.31
C VAL A 253 22.51 23.72 16.27
N VAL A 254 22.22 24.95 15.88
CA VAL A 254 21.52 25.94 16.72
C VAL A 254 20.20 26.37 16.05
N ILE A 255 19.09 26.20 16.75
CA ILE A 255 17.79 26.76 16.36
C ILE A 255 17.54 28.00 17.22
N ASP A 256 17.37 29.16 16.60
CA ASP A 256 17.00 30.41 17.26
C ASP A 256 15.50 30.66 17.03
N TRP A 257 14.72 30.42 18.06
CA TRP A 257 13.27 30.56 18.07
C TRP A 257 12.81 32.01 17.92
N ASN A 258 13.65 32.99 18.26
CA ASN A 258 13.36 34.43 18.12
C ASN A 258 13.96 35.06 16.86
N ASP A 259 14.67 34.29 16.03
CA ASP A 259 15.16 34.80 14.75
C ASP A 259 14.02 35.02 13.74
N ASP A 260 13.51 36.24 13.70
CA ASP A 260 12.43 36.67 12.81
C ASP A 260 12.79 36.58 11.32
N LYS A 261 14.06 36.35 10.95
CA LYS A 261 14.46 36.05 9.57
C LYS A 261 13.77 34.78 9.05
N TYR A 262 13.52 33.81 9.93
CA TYR A 262 12.91 32.54 9.57
C TYR A 262 11.48 32.46 10.10
N LYS A 263 10.52 32.67 9.19
CA LYS A 263 9.10 32.39 9.46
C LYS A 263 8.89 30.93 9.88
N LEU A 264 9.69 30.02 9.34
CA LEU A 264 9.66 28.59 9.64
C LEU A 264 11.05 28.14 10.07
N LYS A 265 11.15 27.68 11.32
CA LYS A 265 12.44 27.33 11.95
C LYS A 265 13.10 26.10 11.32
N GLY A 266 12.33 25.26 10.62
CA GLY A 266 12.89 24.21 9.77
C GLY A 266 13.87 24.73 8.71
N ILE A 267 13.68 25.94 8.19
CA ILE A 267 14.60 26.54 7.20
C ILE A 267 16.00 26.77 7.80
N GLN A 268 16.06 27.16 9.08
CA GLN A 268 17.33 27.37 9.79
C GLN A 268 18.14 26.07 9.92
N LEU A 269 17.46 24.93 10.06
CA LEU A 269 18.08 23.61 10.07
C LEU A 269 18.69 23.29 8.70
N PHE A 270 17.94 23.50 7.62
CA PHE A 270 18.46 23.22 6.27
C PHE A 270 19.65 24.10 5.86
N GLU A 271 19.70 25.37 6.29
CA GLU A 271 20.85 26.24 6.01
C GLU A 271 22.13 25.74 6.73
N GLN A 272 21.99 25.23 7.95
CA GLN A 272 23.12 24.62 8.68
C GLN A 272 23.53 23.27 8.07
N LEU A 273 22.55 22.44 7.67
CA LEU A 273 22.83 21.18 6.98
C LEU A 273 23.52 21.40 5.63
N GLU A 274 23.17 22.44 4.88
CA GLU A 274 23.90 22.81 3.66
C GLU A 274 25.38 23.11 3.98
N SER A 275 25.68 23.81 5.07
CA SER A 275 27.07 24.03 5.50
C SER A 275 27.79 22.75 5.94
N ILE A 276 27.08 21.79 6.54
CA ILE A 276 27.64 20.53 7.05
C ILE A 276 27.89 19.54 5.91
N THR A 277 26.91 19.36 5.01
CA THR A 277 26.94 18.34 3.96
C THR A 277 27.47 18.90 2.62
N GLY A 278 27.43 20.22 2.47
CA GLY A 278 27.72 20.91 1.22
C GLY A 278 26.75 20.59 0.09
N VAL A 279 25.57 20.04 0.39
CA VAL A 279 24.48 19.85 -0.58
C VAL A 279 23.60 21.10 -0.55
N PRO A 280 23.46 21.83 -1.66
CA PRO A 280 22.65 23.04 -1.71
C PRO A 280 21.20 22.78 -1.29
N ARG A 281 20.59 23.74 -0.57
CA ARG A 281 19.25 23.60 -0.01
C ARG A 281 18.18 23.27 -1.05
N GLU A 282 18.32 23.72 -2.29
CA GLU A 282 17.36 23.42 -3.36
C GLU A 282 17.20 21.92 -3.65
N PHE A 283 18.20 21.10 -3.30
CA PHE A 283 18.14 19.65 -3.44
C PHE A 283 17.61 18.96 -2.17
N ASN A 284 17.41 19.68 -1.07
CA ASN A 284 16.88 19.11 0.17
C ASN A 284 15.36 19.08 0.09
N SER A 285 14.76 17.90 0.22
CA SER A 285 13.31 17.72 0.13
C SER A 285 12.62 17.89 1.49
N HIS A 286 13.02 17.06 2.45
CA HIS A 286 12.50 17.05 3.82
C HIS A 286 13.52 16.41 4.76
N MET A 287 13.28 16.56 6.05
CA MET A 287 14.05 15.95 7.11
C MET A 287 13.10 15.26 8.09
N PHE A 288 13.48 14.06 8.51
CA PHE A 288 12.81 13.31 9.56
C PHE A 288 13.50 13.56 10.89
N LEU A 289 12.74 13.95 11.90
CA LEU A 289 13.20 14.09 13.27
C LEU A 289 12.50 13.04 14.14
N GLN A 290 13.26 12.09 14.67
CA GLN A 290 12.70 11.04 15.53
C GLN A 290 12.26 11.64 16.86
N TYR A 291 11.03 11.37 17.29
CA TYR A 291 10.44 11.97 18.51
C TYR A 291 10.15 10.96 19.62
N HIS A 292 9.88 9.69 19.27
CA HIS A 292 9.53 8.68 20.26
C HIS A 292 9.94 7.28 19.79
N GLN A 293 10.67 6.55 20.64
CA GLN A 293 10.73 5.09 20.61
C GLN A 293 9.95 4.60 21.82
N VAL A 294 8.77 4.05 21.60
CA VAL A 294 8.18 3.11 22.55
C VAL A 294 8.92 1.79 22.32
N GLU A 295 9.36 1.13 23.39
CA GLU A 295 9.86 -0.25 23.27
C GLU A 295 8.79 -1.07 22.51
N ASP A 296 9.19 -1.71 21.40
CA ASP A 296 8.36 -2.54 20.51
C ASP A 296 7.45 -1.85 19.46
N GLU A 297 7.48 -0.52 19.30
CA GLU A 297 6.75 0.17 18.21
C GLU A 297 7.68 0.77 17.14
N GLU A 298 7.16 0.92 15.91
CA GLU A 298 7.87 1.64 14.85
C GLU A 298 8.16 3.08 15.29
N PRO A 299 9.38 3.57 15.08
CA PRO A 299 9.76 4.92 15.49
C PRO A 299 8.90 5.98 14.79
N LEU A 300 8.37 6.92 15.57
CA LEU A 300 7.58 8.03 15.05
C LEU A 300 8.47 9.23 14.69
N TYR A 301 8.16 9.87 13.56
CA TYR A 301 8.92 11.00 13.01
C TYR A 301 8.08 12.26 12.87
N HIS A 302 8.69 13.39 13.16
CA HIS A 302 8.25 14.67 12.66
C HIS A 302 8.84 14.95 11.28
N PHE A 303 8.00 15.45 10.37
CA PHE A 303 8.39 15.83 9.03
C PHE A 303 8.70 17.33 9.00
N ILE A 304 9.93 17.68 8.66
CA ILE A 304 10.38 19.06 8.49
C ILE A 304 10.64 19.30 7.00
N TYR A 305 9.83 20.11 6.34
CA TYR A 305 9.93 20.36 4.90
C TYR A 305 10.81 21.57 4.59
N SER A 306 11.59 21.50 3.52
CA SER A 306 12.45 22.61 3.07
C SER A 306 11.65 23.78 2.46
N HIS A 307 10.47 23.50 1.91
CA HIS A 307 9.67 24.47 1.14
C HIS A 307 8.55 25.17 1.91
N GLY A 308 8.54 25.04 3.24
CA GLY A 308 7.80 25.95 4.10
C GLY A 308 6.27 25.76 4.14
N ASP A 309 5.77 24.54 4.01
CA ASP A 309 4.39 24.25 4.38
C ASP A 309 4.26 24.29 5.92
N SER A 310 3.68 25.38 6.42
CA SER A 310 3.56 25.66 7.85
C SER A 310 2.56 24.75 8.55
N ASN A 311 1.67 24.06 7.83
CA ASN A 311 0.58 23.30 8.45
C ASN A 311 1.01 21.91 8.96
N ILE A 312 2.17 21.42 8.54
CA ILE A 312 2.67 20.08 8.86
C ILE A 312 3.97 20.14 9.68
N SER A 313 4.61 21.32 9.75
CA SER A 313 5.85 21.49 10.49
C SER A 313 5.61 21.34 12.01
N PRO A 314 6.45 20.56 12.72
CA PRO A 314 6.34 20.42 14.16
C PRO A 314 6.52 21.76 14.87
N ASN A 315 5.84 21.93 16.00
CA ASN A 315 5.98 23.12 16.84
C ASN A 315 7.30 23.11 17.63
N LYS A 316 7.56 24.21 18.36
CA LYS A 316 8.78 24.38 19.15
C LYS A 316 8.95 23.28 20.18
N GLU A 317 7.88 22.98 20.91
CA GLU A 317 7.87 21.99 21.99
C GLU A 317 8.18 20.59 21.44
N GLU A 318 7.55 20.19 20.33
CA GLU A 318 7.77 18.90 19.66
C GLU A 318 9.24 18.72 19.25
N ILE A 319 9.84 19.73 18.61
CA ILE A 319 11.26 19.68 18.24
C ILE A 319 12.15 19.61 19.49
N CYS A 320 11.86 20.40 20.52
CA CYS A 320 12.63 20.40 21.76
C CYS A 320 12.54 19.06 22.50
N ASP A 321 11.37 18.43 22.51
CA ASP A 321 11.14 17.11 23.08
C ASP A 321 11.92 16.04 22.33
N SER A 322 11.90 16.02 20.99
CA SER A 322 12.75 15.13 20.19
C SER A 322 14.23 15.29 20.55
N ILE A 323 14.70 16.53 20.64
CA ILE A 323 16.09 16.84 20.99
C ILE A 323 16.42 16.35 22.40
N ARG A 324 15.54 16.59 23.38
CA ARG A 324 15.72 16.10 24.76
C ARG A 324 15.74 14.58 24.84
N ASN A 325 14.84 13.91 24.12
CA ASN A 325 14.73 12.45 24.10
C ASN A 325 15.97 11.79 23.48
N ALA A 326 16.62 12.47 22.54
CA ALA A 326 17.89 12.03 21.94
C ALA A 326 19.13 12.49 22.73
N GLU A 327 18.97 13.01 23.95
CA GLU A 327 20.05 13.60 24.76
C GLU A 327 20.85 14.70 24.03
N GLY A 328 20.19 15.36 23.07
CA GLY A 328 20.79 16.39 22.23
C GLY A 328 21.84 15.86 21.24
N ARG A 329 21.83 14.57 20.91
CA ARG A 329 22.82 13.96 20.01
C ARG A 329 22.17 13.07 18.96
N PHE A 330 22.53 13.32 17.70
CA PHE A 330 22.00 12.59 16.56
C PHE A 330 23.12 12.17 15.61
N HIS A 331 22.90 11.09 14.87
CA HIS A 331 23.58 10.85 13.61
C HIS A 331 22.72 11.38 12.46
N LEU A 332 23.37 12.02 11.48
CA LEU A 332 22.72 12.45 10.24
C LEU A 332 22.79 11.33 9.21
N ALA A 333 21.68 10.60 9.05
CA ALA A 333 21.48 9.74 7.90
C ALA A 333 20.88 10.52 6.73
N TYR A 334 20.93 9.93 5.54
CA TYR A 334 20.39 10.53 4.33
C TYR A 334 19.88 9.47 3.36
N GLN A 335 18.91 9.85 2.54
CA GLN A 335 18.40 9.05 1.44
C GLN A 335 18.24 9.96 0.22
N ALA A 336 18.76 9.52 -0.92
CA ALA A 336 18.53 10.20 -2.18
C ALA A 336 17.20 9.74 -2.75
N ASN A 337 16.41 10.65 -3.30
CA ASN A 337 15.17 10.33 -4.00
C ASN A 337 15.18 10.97 -5.38
N TYR A 338 14.67 10.26 -6.37
CA TYR A 338 14.33 10.86 -7.65
C TYR A 338 12.81 11.04 -7.68
N GLY A 339 12.34 12.22 -8.07
CA GLY A 339 10.91 12.49 -8.15
C GLY A 339 10.60 13.59 -9.17
N PHE A 340 9.41 14.18 -9.07
CA PHE A 340 8.92 15.17 -10.04
C PHE A 340 9.83 16.40 -10.21
N LYS A 341 10.56 16.78 -9.16
CA LYS A 341 11.51 17.92 -9.18
C LYS A 341 12.94 17.51 -9.51
N GLY A 342 13.15 16.26 -9.94
CA GLY A 342 14.46 15.67 -10.18
C GLY A 342 15.03 15.00 -8.95
N SER A 343 16.36 14.88 -8.93
CA SER A 343 17.10 14.30 -7.81
C SER A 343 17.06 15.21 -6.60
N SER A 344 16.80 14.63 -5.43
CA SER A 344 16.78 15.30 -4.15
C SER A 344 17.38 14.41 -3.06
N ILE A 345 17.69 14.99 -1.91
CA ILE A 345 18.10 14.29 -0.71
C ILE A 345 17.08 14.57 0.40
N CYS A 346 16.78 13.56 1.21
CA CYS A 346 16.15 13.74 2.52
C CYS A 346 17.14 13.33 3.60
N TYR A 347 17.03 13.97 4.76
CA TYR A 347 17.86 13.70 5.92
C TYR A 347 17.04 13.03 7.02
N VAL A 348 17.68 12.22 7.84
CA VAL A 348 17.08 11.67 9.06
C VAL A 348 18.01 11.97 10.22
N LEU A 349 17.48 12.63 11.25
CA LEU A 349 18.15 12.80 12.53
C LEU A 349 17.81 11.60 13.41
N VAL A 350 18.73 10.63 13.43
CA VAL A 350 18.59 9.39 14.21
C VAL A 350 19.29 9.60 15.56
N PRO A 351 18.61 9.46 16.71
CA PRO A 351 19.22 9.57 18.03
C PRO A 351 20.45 8.68 18.14
N GLU A 352 21.50 9.15 18.80
CA GLU A 352 22.73 8.36 19.01
C GLU A 352 22.44 7.01 19.70
N SER A 353 21.48 7.00 20.62
CA SER A 353 20.99 5.78 21.29
C SER A 353 20.26 4.79 20.39
N SER A 354 19.78 5.22 19.21
CA SER A 354 19.05 4.37 18.26
C SER A 354 19.94 3.84 17.13
N VAL A 355 21.23 4.19 17.10
CA VAL A 355 22.17 3.68 16.10
C VAL A 355 22.77 2.35 16.56
N PRO A 356 22.52 1.23 15.85
CA PRO A 356 23.00 -0.06 16.29
C PRO A 356 24.53 -0.17 16.26
N GLU A 357 25.09 -0.90 17.23
CA GLU A 357 26.53 -1.19 17.32
C GLU A 357 26.95 -2.17 16.22
N GLY A 358 27.23 -1.66 15.02
CA GLY A 358 27.83 -2.42 13.92
C GLY A 358 26.88 -2.90 12.83
N GLU A 359 25.57 -2.65 12.96
CA GLU A 359 24.55 -3.11 12.01
C GLU A 359 23.84 -1.97 11.29
N CYS A 360 22.86 -2.31 10.46
CA CYS A 360 21.99 -1.36 9.77
C CYS A 360 20.59 -1.41 10.38
N SER A 361 20.05 -0.25 10.75
CA SER A 361 18.63 -0.07 11.03
C SER A 361 17.92 0.45 9.77
N PHE A 362 16.59 0.47 9.82
CA PHE A 362 15.75 1.04 8.76
C PHE A 362 16.16 2.49 8.43
N HIS A 363 16.61 3.24 9.44
CA HIS A 363 16.92 4.67 9.29
C HIS A 363 18.40 5.03 9.27
N PHE A 364 19.28 4.09 9.64
CA PHE A 364 20.71 4.35 9.68
C PHE A 364 21.50 3.09 9.34
N CYS A 365 22.43 3.20 8.39
CA CYS A 365 23.30 2.08 8.07
C CYS A 365 24.73 2.56 7.81
N ARG A 366 25.68 1.98 8.55
CA ARG A 366 27.10 2.39 8.49
C ARG A 366 27.71 2.20 7.10
N TYR A 367 27.22 1.24 6.32
CA TYR A 367 27.74 0.98 4.96
C TYR A 367 27.42 2.10 3.95
N ILE A 368 26.25 2.73 4.08
CA ILE A 368 25.88 3.88 3.23
C ILE A 368 26.33 5.20 3.84
N ASN A 369 26.40 5.31 5.18
CA ASN A 369 26.85 6.53 5.87
C ASN A 369 28.38 6.64 5.89
N THR A 370 29.01 6.46 4.72
CA THR A 370 30.44 6.67 4.50
C THR A 370 30.68 7.88 3.61
N LYS A 371 31.79 8.58 3.83
CA LYS A 371 32.16 9.76 3.04
C LYS A 371 32.24 9.47 1.54
N ARG A 372 32.70 8.28 1.16
CA ARG A 372 32.79 7.85 -0.24
C ARG A 372 31.40 7.71 -0.88
N PHE A 373 30.46 7.05 -0.20
CA PHE A 373 29.10 6.86 -0.71
C PHE A 373 28.34 8.19 -0.75
N PHE A 374 28.42 8.98 0.31
CA PHE A 374 27.78 10.30 0.38
C PHE A 374 28.25 11.23 -0.73
N ASN A 375 29.57 11.34 -0.95
CA ASN A 375 30.10 12.17 -2.03
C ASN A 375 29.57 11.74 -3.40
N LYS A 376 29.41 10.43 -3.62
CA LYS A 376 28.85 9.91 -4.87
C LYS A 376 27.37 10.28 -5.03
N VAL A 377 26.59 10.20 -3.95
CA VAL A 377 25.19 10.66 -3.92
C VAL A 377 25.11 12.15 -4.22
N LYS A 378 25.91 12.96 -3.52
CA LYS A 378 26.02 14.41 -3.74
C LYS A 378 26.38 14.75 -5.19
N ASP A 379 27.37 14.07 -5.77
CA ASP A 379 27.77 14.26 -7.16
C ASP A 379 26.64 13.93 -8.14
N ILE A 380 25.82 12.90 -7.85
CA ILE A 380 24.67 12.53 -8.69
C ILE A 380 23.58 13.59 -8.59
N ILE A 381 23.20 13.96 -7.36
CA ILE A 381 22.10 14.89 -7.10
C ILE A 381 22.41 16.29 -7.66
N THR A 382 23.64 16.76 -7.54
CA THR A 382 24.05 18.09 -8.02
C THR A 382 24.42 18.12 -9.51
N ASN A 383 24.42 16.99 -10.22
CA ASN A 383 24.76 16.94 -11.64
C ASN A 383 23.55 17.30 -12.52
N GLU A 384 23.39 18.59 -12.79
CA GLU A 384 22.33 19.13 -13.64
C GLU A 384 22.22 18.44 -15.01
N LYS A 385 23.36 18.13 -15.64
CA LYS A 385 23.38 17.47 -16.96
C LYS A 385 22.87 16.04 -16.90
N LEU A 386 23.18 15.31 -15.84
CA LEU A 386 22.67 13.96 -15.62
C LEU A 386 21.18 14.00 -15.29
N ASN A 387 20.78 14.87 -14.37
CA ASN A 387 19.38 15.05 -13.98
C ASN A 387 18.50 15.45 -15.17
N ALA A 388 18.97 16.36 -16.03
CA ALA A 388 18.25 16.73 -17.25
C ALA A 388 18.06 15.55 -18.21
N LYS A 389 19.06 14.65 -18.32
CA LYS A 389 18.95 13.43 -19.14
C LYS A 389 17.97 12.43 -18.55
N ILE A 390 18.02 12.19 -17.24
CA ILE A 390 17.09 11.30 -16.54
C ILE A 390 15.66 11.85 -16.69
N ALA A 391 15.46 13.14 -16.43
CA ALA A 391 14.17 13.80 -16.57
C ALA A 391 13.62 13.69 -18.00
N SER A 392 14.46 13.91 -19.01
CA SER A 392 14.06 13.76 -20.42
C SER A 392 13.68 12.32 -20.76
N ALA A 393 14.39 11.33 -20.22
CA ALA A 393 14.08 9.92 -20.42
C ALA A 393 12.76 9.52 -19.73
N ILE A 394 12.51 10.02 -18.51
CA ILE A 394 11.26 9.78 -17.77
C ILE A 394 10.08 10.44 -18.49
N GLN A 395 10.22 11.68 -18.95
CA GLN A 395 9.17 12.36 -19.72
C GLN A 395 8.88 11.66 -21.05
N ALA A 396 9.87 11.01 -21.67
CA ALA A 396 9.68 10.22 -22.87
C ALA A 396 8.96 8.88 -22.59
N SER A 397 9.03 8.36 -21.36
CA SER A 397 8.25 7.21 -20.93
C SER A 397 6.80 7.62 -20.65
N ARG A 398 5.86 6.91 -21.26
CA ARG A 398 4.42 7.06 -20.93
C ARG A 398 4.00 6.29 -19.68
N ASP A 399 4.90 5.46 -19.16
CA ASP A 399 4.66 4.56 -18.04
C ASP A 399 5.52 4.97 -16.84
N PRO A 400 4.90 5.35 -15.70
CA PRO A 400 5.60 5.61 -14.44
C PRO A 400 6.42 4.42 -13.94
N ALA A 401 6.02 3.18 -14.25
CA ALA A 401 6.73 1.98 -13.81
C ALA A 401 8.15 1.88 -14.39
N ASN A 402 8.44 2.61 -15.47
CA ASN A 402 9.76 2.61 -16.11
C ASN A 402 10.79 3.51 -15.41
N GLU A 403 10.42 4.28 -14.39
CA GLU A 403 11.36 5.18 -13.71
C GLU A 403 12.60 4.43 -13.20
N ASN A 404 12.39 3.29 -12.55
CA ASN A 404 13.47 2.45 -12.05
C ASN A 404 14.36 1.90 -13.17
N ASP A 405 13.78 1.54 -14.30
CA ASP A 405 14.56 1.08 -15.46
C ASP A 405 15.39 2.19 -16.08
N ILE A 406 14.87 3.41 -16.10
CA ILE A 406 15.61 4.58 -16.56
C ILE A 406 16.77 4.85 -15.60
N LEU A 407 16.52 4.91 -14.29
CA LEU A 407 17.59 5.09 -13.29
C LEU A 407 18.66 3.99 -13.36
N ARG A 408 18.30 2.76 -13.76
CA ARG A 408 19.26 1.67 -14.04
C ARG A 408 20.10 1.94 -15.28
N GLN A 409 19.51 2.45 -16.37
CA GLN A 409 20.24 2.79 -17.60
C GLN A 409 21.34 3.83 -17.34
N PHE A 410 21.15 4.70 -16.34
CA PHE A 410 22.13 5.69 -15.91
C PHE A 410 23.08 5.20 -14.79
N ASP A 411 22.97 3.94 -14.35
CA ASP A 411 23.72 3.37 -13.21
C ASP A 411 23.61 4.18 -11.90
N VAL A 412 22.45 4.82 -11.68
CA VAL A 412 22.19 5.64 -10.48
C VAL A 412 21.20 5.03 -9.51
N LEU A 413 20.41 4.03 -9.91
CA LEU A 413 19.33 3.47 -9.07
C LEU A 413 19.81 3.03 -7.68
N LYS A 414 21.00 2.42 -7.60
CA LYS A 414 21.62 1.95 -6.34
C LYS A 414 21.94 3.04 -5.31
N TYR A 415 21.87 4.31 -5.72
CA TYR A 415 22.07 5.46 -4.85
C TYR A 415 20.75 6.09 -4.40
N PHE A 416 19.65 5.83 -5.12
CA PHE A 416 18.30 6.31 -4.80
C PHE A 416 17.49 5.29 -3.98
N HIS A 417 17.59 4.01 -4.33
CA HIS A 417 17.12 2.93 -3.47
C HIS A 417 18.27 2.51 -2.57
N SER A 418 18.29 3.06 -1.35
CA SER A 418 19.30 2.66 -0.38
C SER A 418 19.16 1.16 -0.12
N MET A 419 20.27 0.43 -0.18
CA MET A 419 20.28 -1.02 0.11
C MET A 419 19.87 -1.34 1.56
N CYS A 420 19.61 -0.34 2.39
CA CYS A 420 19.30 -0.50 3.80
C CYS A 420 17.87 -0.99 4.01
N ASP A 421 16.92 -0.65 3.14
CA ASP A 421 15.59 -1.29 3.16
C ASP A 421 15.74 -2.80 2.90
N ASP A 422 16.56 -3.16 1.90
CA ASP A 422 16.85 -4.54 1.56
C ASP A 422 17.67 -5.27 2.63
N LEU A 423 18.62 -4.61 3.30
CA LEU A 423 19.49 -5.19 4.33
C LEU A 423 18.81 -5.26 5.71
N TYR A 424 18.00 -4.26 6.05
CA TYR A 424 17.18 -4.25 7.27
C TYR A 424 16.12 -5.35 7.20
N THR A 425 15.46 -5.51 6.04
CA THR A 425 14.58 -6.66 5.78
C THR A 425 15.34 -7.99 5.88
N ARG A 426 16.65 -8.03 5.59
CA ARG A 426 17.49 -9.23 5.76
C ARG A 426 17.85 -9.52 7.22
N GLN A 427 18.34 -8.53 7.99
CA GLN A 427 18.82 -8.76 9.36
C GLN A 427 17.67 -8.98 10.34
N TYR A 428 16.62 -8.17 10.29
CA TYR A 428 15.58 -8.18 11.31
C TYR A 428 14.60 -9.35 11.17
N MET A 429 14.45 -9.90 9.96
CA MET A 429 13.54 -11.03 9.73
C MET A 429 14.20 -12.41 9.90
N HIS A 430 15.53 -12.55 9.82
CA HIS A 430 16.12 -13.87 9.52
C HIS A 430 17.29 -14.35 10.38
N GLY A 431 17.87 -13.54 11.26
CA GLY A 431 19.08 -13.95 11.98
C GLY A 431 20.24 -14.34 11.04
N ASP A 432 21.45 -14.47 11.55
CA ASP A 432 22.66 -14.59 10.73
C ASP A 432 22.79 -15.89 9.90
N GLU A 433 21.87 -16.86 9.99
CA GLU A 433 22.23 -18.24 9.67
C GLU A 433 22.12 -18.69 8.21
N GLN A 434 21.43 -18.01 7.28
CA GLN A 434 21.47 -18.44 5.87
C GLN A 434 21.44 -17.30 4.83
N LEU A 435 22.57 -16.62 4.66
CA LEU A 435 22.80 -15.68 3.53
C LEU A 435 22.82 -16.35 2.13
N ARG A 436 22.57 -17.66 2.05
CA ARG A 436 22.70 -18.48 0.83
C ARG A 436 21.67 -19.62 0.75
N PRO A 437 20.36 -19.31 0.76
CA PRO A 437 19.31 -20.33 0.70
C PRO A 437 19.51 -21.19 -0.56
N THR A 438 19.43 -22.50 -0.34
CA THR A 438 19.49 -23.51 -1.38
C THR A 438 18.21 -24.31 -1.33
N PHE A 439 17.53 -24.45 -2.46
CA PHE A 439 16.33 -25.26 -2.59
C PHE A 439 16.36 -26.09 -3.86
N LYS A 440 15.64 -27.21 -3.83
CA LYS A 440 15.57 -28.17 -4.93
C LYS A 440 14.34 -27.92 -5.76
N VAL A 441 14.53 -27.93 -7.08
CA VAL A 441 13.43 -27.85 -8.03
C VAL A 441 13.46 -29.05 -8.97
N GLU A 442 12.35 -29.78 -9.06
CA GLU A 442 12.15 -30.81 -10.07
C GLU A 442 11.65 -30.16 -11.36
N PHE A 443 12.36 -30.38 -12.45
CA PHE A 443 11.95 -29.99 -13.78
C PHE A 443 12.06 -31.17 -14.74
N LEU A 444 10.93 -31.56 -15.34
CA LEU A 444 10.84 -32.64 -16.33
C LEU A 444 11.41 -33.99 -15.85
N GLY A 445 11.28 -34.29 -14.55
CA GLY A 445 11.76 -35.53 -13.93
C GLY A 445 13.18 -35.48 -13.36
N GLU A 446 13.86 -34.33 -13.45
CA GLU A 446 15.22 -34.14 -12.92
C GLU A 446 15.21 -33.06 -11.83
N TYR A 447 15.89 -33.31 -10.71
CA TYR A 447 16.06 -32.31 -9.65
C TYR A 447 17.30 -31.46 -9.89
N HIS A 448 17.15 -30.16 -9.65
CA HIS A 448 18.21 -29.17 -9.73
C HIS A 448 18.28 -28.38 -8.42
N ASP A 449 19.49 -28.09 -7.95
CA ASP A 449 19.70 -27.18 -6.82
C ASP A 449 19.71 -25.74 -7.34
N LEU A 450 18.87 -24.89 -6.74
CA LEU A 450 18.83 -23.46 -6.96
C LEU A 450 19.39 -22.76 -5.72
N VAL A 451 20.40 -21.92 -5.95
CA VAL A 451 21.11 -21.19 -4.88
C VAL A 451 20.89 -19.70 -5.10
N ILE A 452 20.39 -18.99 -4.09
CA ILE A 452 20.36 -17.52 -4.12
C ILE A 452 21.45 -17.02 -3.19
N ASP A 453 22.50 -16.45 -3.76
CA ASP A 453 23.60 -15.87 -3.02
C ASP A 453 23.34 -14.38 -2.74
N TRP A 454 22.95 -14.06 -1.51
CA TRP A 454 22.65 -12.68 -1.12
C TRP A 454 23.90 -11.81 -1.00
N ASN A 455 25.09 -12.43 -0.99
CA ASN A 455 26.37 -11.73 -1.02
C ASN A 455 26.93 -11.54 -2.45
N ASP A 456 26.35 -12.18 -3.47
CA ASP A 456 26.80 -12.00 -4.87
C ASP A 456 26.44 -10.60 -5.42
N ASP A 457 27.41 -9.68 -5.33
CA ASP A 457 27.32 -8.29 -5.75
C ASP A 457 27.20 -8.11 -7.27
N LYS A 458 27.38 -9.18 -8.06
CA LYS A 458 27.15 -9.19 -9.50
C LYS A 458 25.69 -8.91 -9.85
N TYR A 459 24.75 -9.28 -8.97
CA TYR A 459 23.32 -9.12 -9.21
C TYR A 459 22.69 -8.18 -8.18
N ILE A 460 22.35 -6.97 -8.63
CA ILE A 460 21.61 -5.97 -7.83
C ILE A 460 20.27 -6.54 -7.36
N TYR A 461 19.55 -7.25 -8.24
CA TYR A 461 18.34 -8.00 -7.88
C TYR A 461 18.65 -9.48 -7.78
N LYS A 462 18.49 -10.05 -6.59
CA LYS A 462 18.82 -11.46 -6.34
C LYS A 462 17.92 -12.43 -7.10
N ALA A 463 16.69 -12.02 -7.45
CA ALA A 463 15.84 -12.75 -8.37
C ALA A 463 16.51 -13.02 -9.74
N ARG A 464 17.44 -12.18 -10.22
CA ARG A 464 18.18 -12.44 -11.47
C ARG A 464 19.07 -13.67 -11.40
N GLN A 465 19.56 -14.04 -10.22
CA GLN A 465 20.30 -15.30 -10.04
C GLN A 465 19.40 -16.49 -10.32
N LEU A 466 18.14 -16.42 -9.87
CA LEU A 466 17.13 -17.44 -10.12
C LEU A 466 16.85 -17.54 -11.63
N PHE A 467 16.59 -16.42 -12.31
CA PHE A 467 16.39 -16.42 -13.77
C PHE A 467 17.57 -17.00 -14.54
N LYS A 468 18.81 -16.74 -14.12
CA LYS A 468 20.01 -17.28 -14.77
C LYS A 468 20.17 -18.77 -14.56
N GLN A 469 19.87 -19.26 -13.36
CA GLN A 469 19.86 -20.70 -13.08
C GLN A 469 18.73 -21.40 -13.83
N LEU A 470 17.53 -20.81 -13.88
CA LEU A 470 16.43 -21.32 -14.70
C LEU A 470 16.77 -21.31 -16.19
N GLU A 471 17.45 -20.30 -16.73
CA GLU A 471 17.95 -20.32 -18.11
C GLU A 471 18.90 -21.49 -18.34
N SER A 472 19.76 -21.84 -17.37
CA SER A 472 20.63 -23.01 -17.44
C SER A 472 19.85 -24.34 -17.37
N ILE A 473 18.79 -24.41 -16.58
CA ILE A 473 17.97 -25.62 -16.38
C ILE A 473 17.06 -25.87 -17.58
N THR A 474 16.37 -24.83 -18.05
CA THR A 474 15.33 -24.94 -19.08
C THR A 474 15.89 -24.70 -20.49
N GLY A 475 17.05 -24.02 -20.58
CA GLY A 475 17.64 -23.55 -21.82
C GLY A 475 16.79 -22.49 -22.53
N VAL A 476 15.86 -21.83 -21.83
CA VAL A 476 15.08 -20.71 -22.34
C VAL A 476 15.77 -19.41 -21.93
N PRO A 477 16.21 -18.56 -22.87
CA PRO A 477 16.89 -17.31 -22.55
C PRO A 477 16.07 -16.39 -21.64
N CYS A 478 16.70 -15.73 -20.68
CA CYS A 478 15.99 -14.85 -19.73
C CYS A 478 15.14 -13.76 -20.40
N LYS A 479 15.47 -13.33 -21.63
CA LYS A 479 14.69 -12.34 -22.38
C LYS A 479 13.24 -12.80 -22.67
N PHE A 480 12.98 -14.10 -22.61
CA PHE A 480 11.64 -14.68 -22.77
C PHE A 480 10.97 -15.04 -21.44
N ASN A 481 11.64 -14.79 -20.30
CA ASN A 481 11.15 -15.14 -18.97
C ASN A 481 10.92 -13.84 -18.17
N PRO A 482 9.75 -13.20 -18.33
CA PRO A 482 9.47 -11.91 -17.68
C PRO A 482 9.23 -12.07 -16.18
N GLU A 483 8.83 -13.26 -15.73
CA GLU A 483 8.26 -13.45 -14.41
C GLU A 483 8.53 -14.84 -13.83
N ILE A 484 8.73 -14.89 -12.51
CA ILE A 484 8.69 -16.10 -11.70
C ILE A 484 7.68 -15.84 -10.60
N LEU A 485 6.64 -16.66 -10.55
CA LEU A 485 5.62 -16.60 -9.51
C LEU A 485 5.91 -17.67 -8.45
N LEU A 486 5.94 -17.24 -7.19
CA LEU A 486 6.08 -18.10 -6.03
C LEU A 486 4.68 -18.35 -5.49
N HIS A 487 4.17 -19.58 -5.63
CA HIS A 487 2.81 -19.87 -5.21
C HIS A 487 2.78 -20.47 -3.80
N HIS A 488 2.45 -19.67 -2.79
CA HIS A 488 2.25 -20.14 -1.42
C HIS A 488 0.79 -20.54 -1.15
N PHE A 489 0.59 -21.58 -0.35
CA PHE A 489 -0.72 -21.92 0.22
C PHE A 489 -1.06 -20.88 1.27
N GLN A 490 -2.26 -20.31 1.20
CA GLN A 490 -2.82 -19.50 2.29
C GLN A 490 -2.82 -20.34 3.57
N VAL A 491 -2.05 -19.93 4.58
CA VAL A 491 -2.59 -19.92 5.95
C VAL A 491 -3.76 -18.93 5.89
N GLU A 492 -4.87 -19.24 6.54
CA GLU A 492 -6.24 -18.68 6.38
C GLU A 492 -6.43 -17.14 6.42
N ASP A 493 -5.38 -16.31 6.32
CA ASP A 493 -5.47 -14.85 6.24
C ASP A 493 -5.39 -14.35 4.79
N GLU A 494 -6.46 -13.70 4.37
CA GLU A 494 -6.70 -13.18 3.03
C GLU A 494 -5.89 -11.90 2.77
N THR A 495 -4.72 -12.03 2.17
CA THR A 495 -4.15 -11.07 1.20
C THR A 495 -2.89 -11.67 0.57
N PRO A 496 -2.73 -11.65 -0.76
CA PRO A 496 -1.46 -12.01 -1.40
C PRO A 496 -0.47 -10.87 -1.14
N HIS A 497 0.15 -10.87 0.04
CA HIS A 497 1.37 -10.08 0.26
C HIS A 497 2.47 -10.63 -0.65
N TYR A 498 3.33 -9.75 -1.17
CA TYR A 498 4.57 -10.15 -1.83
C TYR A 498 5.45 -10.87 -0.79
N TYR A 499 5.26 -12.19 -0.65
CA TYR A 499 6.02 -12.98 0.30
C TYR A 499 7.48 -13.10 -0.15
N ASN A 500 8.37 -13.01 0.83
CA ASN A 500 9.80 -13.19 0.68
C ASN A 500 10.11 -14.65 0.26
N ILE A 501 11.00 -14.85 -0.72
CA ILE A 501 11.47 -16.17 -1.18
C ILE A 501 11.89 -17.08 -0.02
N TYR A 502 12.42 -16.53 1.08
CA TYR A 502 12.88 -17.31 2.22
C TYR A 502 11.76 -18.04 2.96
N SER A 503 10.70 -17.34 3.38
CA SER A 503 9.57 -17.98 4.06
C SER A 503 8.91 -19.01 3.14
N PHE A 504 8.92 -18.73 1.84
CA PHE A 504 8.46 -19.67 0.83
C PHE A 504 9.31 -20.95 0.75
N VAL A 505 10.64 -20.82 0.79
CA VAL A 505 11.58 -21.96 0.78
C VAL A 505 11.48 -22.79 2.05
N GLU A 506 11.42 -22.16 3.22
CA GLU A 506 11.30 -22.86 4.51
C GLU A 506 9.97 -23.64 4.62
N ASN A 507 8.85 -23.00 4.27
CA ASN A 507 7.53 -23.62 4.37
C ASN A 507 7.33 -24.80 3.41
N ALA A 508 8.12 -24.90 2.35
CA ALA A 508 8.04 -25.97 1.36
C ALA A 508 9.08 -27.08 1.56
N GLU A 509 9.74 -27.13 2.72
CA GLU A 509 10.86 -28.05 3.01
C GLU A 509 11.99 -27.94 1.95
N GLY A 510 12.07 -26.80 1.26
CA GLY A 510 13.02 -26.55 0.18
C GLY A 510 12.85 -27.44 -1.06
N ARG A 511 11.68 -28.06 -1.32
CA ARG A 511 11.46 -28.89 -2.53
C ARG A 511 10.25 -28.43 -3.33
N PHE A 512 10.47 -28.21 -4.62
CA PHE A 512 9.48 -27.65 -5.54
C PHE A 512 9.42 -28.42 -6.85
N HIS A 513 8.30 -28.36 -7.55
CA HIS A 513 8.23 -28.60 -8.98
C HIS A 513 8.28 -27.27 -9.74
N LEU A 514 9.07 -27.20 -10.81
CA LEU A 514 9.05 -26.09 -11.75
C LEU A 514 7.92 -26.29 -12.74
N ALA A 515 6.80 -25.60 -12.52
CA ALA A 515 5.75 -25.49 -13.53
C ALA A 515 6.01 -24.29 -14.44
N TYR A 516 5.32 -24.26 -15.57
CA TYR A 516 5.39 -23.14 -16.50
C TYR A 516 4.04 -22.84 -17.14
N ASN A 517 3.83 -21.57 -17.44
CA ASN A 517 2.75 -21.10 -18.29
C ASN A 517 3.34 -20.26 -19.42
N ALA A 518 2.73 -20.30 -20.59
CA ALA A 518 3.20 -19.54 -21.73
C ALA A 518 2.21 -18.42 -22.04
N VAL A 519 2.71 -17.20 -22.10
CA VAL A 519 1.97 -16.02 -22.57
C VAL A 519 2.78 -15.45 -23.70
N TYR A 520 2.39 -15.73 -24.95
CA TYR A 520 3.22 -15.41 -26.11
C TYR A 520 3.75 -13.96 -26.08
N PRO A 521 5.07 -13.73 -26.34
CA PRO A 521 6.12 -14.70 -26.68
C PRO A 521 6.93 -15.19 -25.45
N HIS A 522 6.33 -15.17 -24.26
CA HIS A 522 7.00 -15.41 -22.99
C HIS A 522 6.64 -16.74 -22.33
N ILE A 523 7.53 -17.23 -21.46
CA ILE A 523 7.27 -18.30 -20.50
C ILE A 523 7.38 -17.71 -19.09
N GLY A 524 6.31 -17.81 -18.31
CA GLY A 524 6.35 -17.61 -16.87
C GLY A 524 6.62 -18.93 -16.16
N TYR A 525 7.45 -18.90 -15.12
CA TYR A 525 7.72 -20.07 -14.28
C TYR A 525 7.00 -19.96 -12.94
N PHE A 526 6.59 -21.10 -12.40
CA PHE A 526 5.99 -21.23 -11.09
C PHE A 526 6.78 -22.23 -10.28
N LEU A 527 7.17 -21.86 -9.07
CA LEU A 527 7.65 -22.83 -8.09
C LEU A 527 6.43 -23.31 -7.30
N VAL A 528 6.10 -24.60 -7.47
CA VAL A 528 4.97 -25.25 -6.79
C VAL A 528 5.54 -26.19 -5.73
N PRO A 529 5.25 -26.01 -4.43
CA PRO A 529 5.76 -26.91 -3.40
C PRO A 529 5.46 -28.38 -3.74
N GLU A 530 6.41 -29.29 -3.51
CA GLU A 530 6.23 -30.72 -3.79
C GLU A 530 4.99 -31.29 -3.06
N SER A 531 4.75 -30.82 -1.84
CA SER A 531 3.58 -31.14 -1.03
C SER A 531 2.23 -30.67 -1.62
N SER A 532 2.26 -29.71 -2.56
CA SER A 532 1.06 -29.13 -3.18
C SER A 532 0.69 -29.77 -4.52
N VAL A 533 1.47 -30.75 -5.00
CA VAL A 533 1.19 -31.45 -6.25
C VAL A 533 0.35 -32.70 -5.96
N PRO A 534 -0.94 -32.75 -6.36
CA PRO A 534 -1.79 -33.90 -6.09
C PRO A 534 -1.29 -35.15 -6.83
N GLU A 535 -1.42 -36.32 -6.21
CA GLU A 535 -1.03 -37.60 -6.81
C GLU A 535 -1.86 -37.89 -8.07
N GLY A 536 -1.24 -37.74 -9.25
CA GLY A 536 -1.84 -38.14 -10.53
C GLY A 536 -2.78 -37.11 -11.17
N GLU A 537 -2.99 -35.94 -10.56
CA GLU A 537 -3.93 -34.94 -11.06
C GLU A 537 -3.23 -33.65 -11.52
N CYS A 538 -4.00 -32.78 -12.18
CA CYS A 538 -3.59 -31.41 -12.52
C CYS A 538 -4.23 -30.45 -11.52
N SER A 539 -3.43 -29.56 -10.95
CA SER A 539 -3.88 -28.37 -10.23
C SER A 539 -3.89 -27.16 -11.17
N PHE A 540 -4.40 -26.04 -10.67
CA PHE A 540 -4.36 -24.77 -11.41
C PHE A 540 -2.93 -24.36 -11.78
N TYR A 541 -1.96 -24.62 -10.90
CA TYR A 541 -0.57 -24.19 -11.06
C TYR A 541 0.35 -25.27 -11.63
N PHE A 542 -0.06 -26.54 -11.60
CA PHE A 542 0.78 -27.65 -12.05
C PHE A 542 -0.03 -28.74 -12.74
N CYS A 543 0.40 -29.19 -13.92
CA CYS A 543 -0.24 -30.31 -14.59
C CYS A 543 0.80 -31.26 -15.19
N ARG A 544 0.80 -32.52 -14.74
CA ARG A 544 1.75 -33.54 -15.23
C ARG A 544 1.68 -33.74 -16.74
N HIS A 545 0.51 -33.60 -17.35
CA HIS A 545 0.34 -33.72 -18.79
C HIS A 545 1.02 -32.58 -19.58
N LYS A 546 1.08 -31.38 -19.01
CA LYS A 546 1.83 -30.25 -19.58
C LYS A 546 3.31 -30.40 -19.34
N ASN A 547 3.71 -30.74 -18.12
CA ASN A 547 5.09 -30.77 -17.65
C ASN A 547 5.83 -32.04 -18.13
N THR A 548 5.78 -32.31 -19.44
CA THR A 548 6.52 -33.39 -20.10
C THR A 548 7.62 -32.79 -20.97
N LYS A 549 8.74 -33.51 -21.10
CA LYS A 549 9.90 -33.06 -21.88
C LYS A 549 9.55 -32.75 -23.33
N SER A 550 8.67 -33.56 -23.93
CA SER A 550 8.19 -33.37 -25.30
C SER A 550 7.40 -32.07 -25.45
N PHE A 551 6.45 -31.81 -24.55
CA PHE A 551 5.62 -30.59 -24.60
C PHE A 551 6.46 -29.34 -24.35
N PHE A 552 7.32 -29.36 -23.32
CA PHE A 552 8.19 -28.23 -22.99
C PHE A 552 9.14 -27.88 -24.13
N ASN A 553 9.81 -28.87 -24.73
CA ASN A 553 10.74 -28.63 -25.83
C ASN A 553 10.02 -27.99 -27.02
N LYS A 554 8.81 -28.48 -27.35
CA LYS A 554 8.01 -27.91 -28.44
C LYS A 554 7.61 -26.45 -28.16
N LEU A 555 7.22 -26.15 -26.91
CA LEU A 555 6.91 -24.79 -26.48
C LEU A 555 8.13 -23.87 -26.54
N LYS A 556 9.28 -24.34 -26.04
CA LYS A 556 10.56 -23.65 -26.11
C LYS A 556 10.96 -23.35 -27.55
N ASP A 557 10.82 -24.31 -28.46
CA ASP A 557 11.12 -24.13 -29.88
C ASP A 557 10.22 -23.04 -30.50
N ILE A 558 8.94 -22.99 -30.13
CA ILE A 558 8.01 -21.95 -30.60
C ILE A 558 8.45 -20.57 -30.11
N ILE A 559 8.74 -20.44 -28.81
CA ILE A 559 9.06 -19.16 -28.17
C ILE A 559 10.42 -18.62 -28.58
N THR A 560 11.39 -19.50 -28.87
CA THR A 560 12.74 -19.10 -29.29
C THR A 560 12.89 -18.98 -30.81
N ASN A 561 11.84 -19.26 -31.60
CA ASN A 561 11.86 -19.12 -33.05
C ASN A 561 11.62 -17.67 -33.47
N ASP A 562 12.69 -16.93 -33.71
CA ASP A 562 12.65 -15.52 -34.11
C ASP A 562 11.85 -15.29 -35.41
N GLU A 563 11.89 -16.22 -36.37
CA GLU A 563 11.15 -16.09 -37.64
C GLU A 563 9.64 -16.23 -37.44
N LEU A 564 9.21 -17.25 -36.68
CA LEU A 564 7.82 -17.43 -36.30
C LEU A 564 7.33 -16.25 -35.47
N ASN A 565 8.15 -15.78 -34.52
CA ASN A 565 7.80 -14.66 -33.68
C ASN A 565 7.62 -13.36 -34.47
N ALA A 566 8.49 -13.11 -35.46
CA ALA A 566 8.34 -11.97 -36.35
C ALA A 566 7.03 -12.04 -37.15
N LYS A 567 6.66 -13.23 -37.66
CA LYS A 567 5.40 -13.44 -38.39
C LYS A 567 4.17 -13.20 -37.51
N ILE A 568 4.17 -13.74 -36.30
CA ILE A 568 3.07 -13.53 -35.34
C ILE A 568 2.98 -12.05 -34.94
N ALA A 569 4.11 -11.40 -34.64
CA ALA A 569 4.15 -9.96 -34.31
C ALA A 569 3.65 -9.08 -35.46
N SER A 570 3.95 -9.41 -36.71
CA SER A 570 3.41 -8.71 -37.89
C SER A 570 1.89 -8.89 -38.03
N ALA A 571 1.34 -10.05 -37.67
CA ALA A 571 -0.11 -10.28 -37.69
C ALA A 571 -0.86 -9.43 -36.66
N PHE A 572 -0.20 -9.04 -35.55
CA PHE A 572 -0.78 -8.18 -34.51
C PHE A 572 -0.96 -6.71 -34.90
N GLN A 573 -0.46 -6.26 -36.06
CA GLN A 573 -0.50 -4.84 -36.45
C GLN A 573 -1.93 -4.31 -36.74
N SER A 574 -2.94 -5.17 -36.80
CA SER A 574 -4.35 -4.77 -36.90
C SER A 574 -4.96 -4.61 -35.50
N ARG A 575 -5.47 -3.41 -35.19
CA ARG A 575 -5.98 -2.98 -33.86
C ARG A 575 -7.18 -3.78 -33.34
N GLU A 576 -7.78 -4.63 -34.17
CA GLU A 576 -8.96 -5.44 -33.85
C GLU A 576 -8.68 -6.96 -33.87
N SER A 577 -7.42 -7.37 -33.97
CA SER A 577 -7.09 -8.80 -34.13
C SER A 577 -7.29 -9.58 -32.82
N ASN A 578 -8.10 -10.64 -32.88
CA ASN A 578 -8.24 -11.58 -31.78
C ASN A 578 -6.94 -12.41 -31.63
N PHE A 579 -6.26 -12.26 -30.49
CA PHE A 579 -4.99 -12.93 -30.18
C PHE A 579 -5.06 -14.45 -30.36
N ASP A 580 -6.15 -15.08 -29.92
CA ASP A 580 -6.31 -16.53 -30.05
C ASP A 580 -6.44 -16.95 -31.52
N GLU A 581 -7.06 -16.12 -32.35
CA GLU A 581 -7.25 -16.40 -33.77
C GLU A 581 -5.92 -16.35 -34.51
N ILE A 582 -5.07 -15.35 -34.20
CA ILE A 582 -3.70 -15.28 -34.72
C ILE A 582 -2.93 -16.55 -34.31
N LEU A 583 -2.92 -16.92 -33.02
CA LEU A 583 -2.21 -18.11 -32.58
C LEU A 583 -2.75 -19.42 -33.19
N ARG A 584 -4.05 -19.47 -33.54
CA ARG A 584 -4.65 -20.59 -34.29
C ARG A 584 -4.15 -20.65 -35.73
N GLN A 585 -4.00 -19.51 -36.41
CA GLN A 585 -3.49 -19.46 -37.79
C GLN A 585 -2.09 -20.09 -37.91
N PHE A 586 -1.28 -19.99 -36.86
CA PHE A 586 0.06 -20.59 -36.81
C PHE A 586 0.11 -21.98 -36.15
N ASP A 587 -1.04 -22.59 -35.79
CA ASP A 587 -1.16 -23.88 -35.07
C ASP A 587 -0.35 -23.92 -33.74
N VAL A 588 -0.22 -22.78 -33.06
CA VAL A 588 0.50 -22.68 -31.79
C VAL A 588 -0.39 -22.46 -30.58
N LEU A 589 -1.68 -22.10 -30.76
CA LEU A 589 -2.59 -21.81 -29.64
C LEU A 589 -2.62 -22.92 -28.58
N LYS A 590 -2.57 -24.19 -28.99
CA LYS A 590 -2.59 -25.37 -28.09
C LYS A 590 -1.44 -25.43 -27.08
N TYR A 591 -0.37 -24.67 -27.30
CA TYR A 591 0.76 -24.57 -26.39
C TYR A 591 0.66 -23.39 -25.40
N PHE A 592 -0.17 -22.40 -25.72
CA PHE A 592 -0.43 -21.21 -24.88
C PHE A 592 -1.75 -21.32 -24.10
N ARG A 593 -2.75 -22.01 -24.65
CA ARG A 593 -3.99 -22.40 -23.97
C ARG A 593 -4.08 -23.90 -23.99
N SER A 594 -3.82 -24.54 -22.85
CA SER A 594 -3.95 -25.97 -22.81
C SER A 594 -5.40 -26.39 -22.62
N ILE A 595 -5.66 -27.64 -23.01
CA ILE A 595 -6.89 -28.36 -22.70
C ILE A 595 -7.15 -28.41 -21.18
N CYS A 596 -6.11 -28.40 -20.35
CA CYS A 596 -6.27 -28.37 -18.90
C CYS A 596 -6.83 -27.03 -18.42
N ASP A 597 -6.41 -25.90 -19.00
CA ASP A 597 -6.92 -24.57 -18.67
C ASP A 597 -8.35 -24.40 -19.20
N ASP A 598 -8.63 -24.93 -20.40
CA ASP A 598 -9.95 -24.91 -21.04
C ASP A 598 -10.97 -25.83 -20.34
N LEU A 599 -10.56 -27.03 -19.91
CA LEU A 599 -11.40 -27.91 -19.09
C LEU A 599 -11.62 -27.32 -17.69
N TYR A 600 -10.60 -26.70 -17.12
CA TYR A 600 -10.71 -26.02 -15.82
C TYR A 600 -11.68 -24.82 -15.89
N THR A 601 -11.54 -23.97 -16.90
CA THR A 601 -12.41 -22.78 -17.08
C THR A 601 -13.83 -23.12 -17.52
N ARG A 602 -14.04 -24.16 -18.35
CA ARG A 602 -15.39 -24.54 -18.81
C ARG A 602 -16.19 -25.37 -17.81
N ARG A 603 -15.54 -26.12 -16.93
CA ARG A 603 -16.23 -27.07 -16.03
C ARG A 603 -16.65 -26.44 -14.70
N PHE A 604 -16.07 -25.32 -14.33
CA PHE A 604 -16.35 -24.62 -13.08
C PHE A 604 -16.55 -23.13 -13.36
N VAL A 605 -17.81 -22.69 -13.25
CA VAL A 605 -18.23 -21.34 -13.64
C VAL A 605 -17.84 -20.32 -12.55
N ASN A 606 -17.68 -20.75 -11.30
CA ASN A 606 -17.26 -19.89 -10.18
C ASN A 606 -15.88 -20.30 -9.61
N GLU A 607 -15.18 -19.36 -8.97
CA GLU A 607 -13.80 -19.51 -8.49
C GLU A 607 -13.67 -20.28 -7.16
N GLU A 608 -14.76 -20.38 -6.41
CA GLU A 608 -14.83 -21.08 -5.13
C GLU A 608 -15.13 -22.58 -5.31
N GLU A 609 -16.05 -22.93 -6.22
CA GLU A 609 -16.25 -24.27 -6.78
C GLU A 609 -14.97 -24.78 -7.45
N ARG A 610 -14.22 -23.90 -8.15
CA ARG A 610 -12.89 -24.23 -8.68
C ARG A 610 -11.91 -24.62 -7.58
N ARG A 611 -11.93 -23.94 -6.43
CA ARG A 611 -11.06 -24.26 -5.27
C ARG A 611 -11.52 -25.55 -4.56
N ILE A 612 -12.81 -25.72 -4.35
CA ILE A 612 -13.39 -26.85 -3.58
C ILE A 612 -13.32 -28.17 -4.38
N PHE A 613 -13.58 -28.16 -5.70
CA PHE A 613 -13.60 -29.39 -6.49
C PHE A 613 -12.22 -29.89 -6.95
N CYS A 614 -11.20 -29.03 -6.97
CA CYS A 614 -9.83 -29.41 -7.29
C CYS A 614 -9.21 -30.40 -6.30
N GLN A 615 -9.74 -30.50 -5.08
CA GLN A 615 -9.24 -31.47 -4.09
C GLN A 615 -9.88 -32.86 -4.21
N ARG A 616 -10.91 -33.07 -5.06
CA ARG A 616 -11.72 -34.29 -4.93
C ARG A 616 -11.95 -35.15 -6.16
N ASN A 617 -11.81 -34.70 -7.41
CA ASN A 617 -12.14 -35.58 -8.54
C ASN A 617 -11.49 -35.21 -9.89
N LEU A 618 -10.38 -35.85 -10.25
CA LEU A 618 -9.92 -35.93 -11.65
C LEU A 618 -9.29 -37.29 -11.98
N TYR A 619 -10.03 -38.37 -11.73
CA TYR A 619 -9.92 -39.59 -12.54
C TYR A 619 -11.04 -39.58 -13.59
N LEU A 620 -10.69 -39.58 -14.89
CA LEU A 620 -11.34 -40.40 -15.92
C LEU A 620 -10.73 -40.17 -17.32
N ARG A 621 -10.16 -41.27 -17.84
CA ARG A 621 -9.92 -41.66 -19.24
C ARG A 621 -8.76 -41.03 -20.01
N THR A 622 -7.70 -41.84 -20.17
CA THR A 622 -7.23 -42.28 -21.50
C THR A 622 -6.61 -43.69 -21.39
N ARG A 623 -7.40 -44.72 -21.69
CA ARG A 623 -6.91 -45.95 -22.32
C ARG A 623 -7.64 -46.06 -23.66
N GLY A 624 -6.94 -45.72 -24.73
CA GLY A 624 -7.09 -46.32 -26.04
C GLY A 624 -5.90 -47.25 -26.21
#